data_AF-A0A0H2MG80-F1
#
_entry.id   AF-A0A0H2MG80-F1
#
_cell.length_a   1.000
_cell.length_b   1.000
_cell.length_c   1.000
_cell.angle_alpha   90.00
_cell.angle_beta   90.00
_cell.angle_gamma   90.00
#
_symmetry.space_group_name_H-M   'P 1'
#
loop_
_entity.id
_entity.type
_entity.pdbx_description
1 polymer ?
#
loop_
_entity_poly.entity_id
_entity_poly.type
_entity_poly.pdbx_seq_one_letter_code
_entity_poly.pdbx_strand_id
1 'polypeptide(L)'
;MNERLSISAARNIFYGGTIFFAVIFIGLVIDSVYYATDPETSNAEEINEQVALGKEVWERHSCINCHTLLGEGAYFAPELGNVWARRGGEEDAEGAADYIKEWMKSQPTGIEGRRQMPNFDLNEEELDALVEFFKWTNGIDTQDWPPNDEG
;
A
#
# COMPACT_ATOMS: atom_id res chain seq x y z
N MET A 1 -44.25 -25.40 17.74
CA MET A 1 -43.06 -24.59 17.39
C MET A 1 -42.08 -24.75 18.53
N ASN A 2 -40.87 -25.28 18.28
CA ASN A 2 -39.89 -25.55 19.34
C ASN A 2 -39.60 -24.25 20.10
N GLU A 3 -39.86 -24.21 21.41
CA GLU A 3 -39.68 -23.00 22.25
C GLU A 3 -38.24 -22.45 22.23
N ARG A 4 -37.27 -23.25 21.75
CA ARG A 4 -35.86 -22.89 21.60
C ARG A 4 -35.53 -22.06 20.35
N LEU A 5 -36.40 -22.03 19.34
CA LEU A 5 -36.18 -21.30 18.08
C LEU A 5 -37.34 -20.31 17.83
N SER A 6 -37.46 -19.32 18.72
CA SER A 6 -38.42 -18.22 18.58
C SER A 6 -37.79 -17.00 17.90
N ILE A 7 -38.62 -16.11 17.34
CA ILE A 7 -38.16 -14.84 16.74
C ILE A 7 -37.42 -13.99 17.77
N SER A 8 -37.88 -13.98 19.03
CA SER A 8 -37.21 -13.25 20.11
C SER A 8 -35.84 -13.84 20.46
N ALA A 9 -35.70 -15.18 20.44
CA ALA A 9 -34.41 -15.83 20.64
C ALA A 9 -33.43 -15.47 19.50
N ALA A 10 -33.87 -15.54 18.25
CA ALA A 10 -33.06 -15.15 17.09
C ALA A 10 -32.63 -13.67 17.16
N ARG A 11 -33.55 -12.76 17.53
CA ARG A 11 -33.25 -11.34 17.72
C ARG A 11 -32.19 -11.11 18.80
N ASN A 12 -32.30 -11.80 19.94
CA ASN A 12 -31.34 -11.66 21.03
C ASN A 12 -29.97 -12.24 20.68
N ILE A 13 -29.93 -13.36 19.94
CA ILE A 13 -28.68 -13.91 19.38
C ILE A 13 -28.04 -12.91 18.42
N PHE A 14 -28.82 -12.30 17.54
CA PHE A 14 -28.32 -11.28 16.61
C PHE A 14 -27.71 -10.09 17.35
N TYR A 15 -28.45 -9.44 18.25
CA TYR A 15 -27.93 -8.26 18.95
C TYR A 15 -26.78 -8.62 19.90
N GLY A 16 -26.91 -9.71 20.67
CA GLY A 16 -25.88 -10.16 21.59
C GLY A 16 -24.59 -10.57 20.88
N GLY A 17 -24.71 -11.36 19.81
CA GLY A 17 -23.58 -11.76 18.97
C GLY A 17 -22.93 -10.58 18.27
N THR A 18 -23.72 -9.65 17.72
CA THR A 18 -23.20 -8.43 17.09
C THR A 18 -22.39 -7.60 18.08
N ILE A 19 -22.92 -7.35 19.29
CA ILE A 19 -22.19 -6.59 20.32
C ILE A 19 -20.93 -7.33 20.75
N PHE A 20 -21.03 -8.65 20.98
CA PHE A 20 -19.89 -9.47 21.40
C PHE A 20 -18.75 -9.44 20.37
N PHE A 21 -19.05 -9.72 19.10
CA PHE A 21 -18.03 -9.70 18.05
C PHE A 21 -17.57 -8.29 17.71
N ALA A 22 -18.40 -7.25 17.86
CA ALA A 22 -17.96 -5.87 17.73
C ALA A 22 -16.91 -5.50 18.79
N VAL A 23 -17.12 -5.90 20.05
CA VAL A 23 -16.13 -5.66 21.13
C VAL A 23 -14.83 -6.41 20.86
N ILE A 24 -14.90 -7.68 20.44
CA ILE A 24 -13.70 -8.44 20.05
C ILE A 24 -12.97 -7.76 18.89
N PHE A 25 -13.70 -7.37 17.86
CA PHE A 25 -13.12 -6.72 16.68
C PHE A 25 -12.43 -5.40 17.06
N ILE A 26 -13.03 -4.58 17.93
CA ILE A 26 -12.39 -3.37 18.46
C ILE A 26 -11.08 -3.71 19.19
N GLY A 27 -11.07 -4.76 20.02
CA GLY A 27 -9.85 -5.22 20.69
C GLY A 27 -8.75 -5.64 19.70
N LEU A 28 -9.12 -6.41 18.66
CA LEU A 28 -8.20 -6.82 17.61
C LEU A 28 -7.70 -5.65 16.77
N VAL A 29 -8.53 -4.65 16.49
CA VAL A 29 -8.11 -3.43 15.78
C VAL A 29 -7.08 -2.67 16.60
N ILE A 30 -7.28 -2.52 17.91
CA ILE A 30 -6.32 -1.85 18.78
C ILE A 30 -4.97 -2.59 18.77
N ASP A 31 -4.99 -3.91 18.94
CA ASP A 31 -3.81 -4.78 18.87
C ASP A 31 -3.09 -4.66 17.51
N SER A 32 -3.86 -4.70 16.42
CA SER A 32 -3.34 -4.57 15.06
C SER A 32 -2.74 -3.19 14.79
N VAL A 33 -3.32 -2.11 15.34
CA VAL A 33 -2.75 -0.75 15.23
C VAL A 33 -1.43 -0.67 15.98
N TYR A 34 -1.34 -1.24 17.19
CA TYR A 34 -0.07 -1.30 17.91
C TYR A 34 1.01 -2.03 17.11
N TYR A 35 0.69 -3.22 16.60
CA TYR A 35 1.58 -3.98 15.73
C TYR A 35 1.99 -3.19 14.46
N ALA A 36 1.03 -2.63 13.72
CA ALA A 36 1.32 -1.90 12.48
C ALA A 36 2.13 -0.61 12.68
N THR A 37 2.05 0.01 13.87
CA THR A 37 2.85 1.21 14.22
C THR A 37 4.15 0.89 14.95
N ASP A 38 4.46 -0.39 15.16
CA ASP A 38 5.72 -0.81 15.74
C ASP A 38 6.87 -0.55 14.74
N PRO A 39 7.98 0.09 15.16
CA PRO A 39 9.16 0.29 14.31
C PRO A 39 9.66 -0.99 13.65
N GLU A 40 9.57 -2.15 14.30
CA GLU A 40 10.01 -3.44 13.75
C GLU A 40 9.11 -3.92 12.61
N THR A 41 7.85 -3.45 12.52
CA THR A 41 6.88 -3.90 11.53
C THR A 41 6.79 -2.97 10.32
N SER A 42 6.73 -1.65 10.52
CA SER A 42 6.52 -0.69 9.42
C SER A 42 7.63 0.33 9.26
N ASN A 43 8.75 0.18 9.97
CA ASN A 43 9.78 1.22 10.07
C ASN A 43 9.14 2.58 10.40
N ALA A 44 8.22 2.60 11.38
CA ALA A 44 7.42 3.78 11.69
C ALA A 44 8.26 5.02 12.02
N GLU A 45 9.48 4.83 12.50
CA GLU A 45 10.45 5.91 12.76
C GLU A 45 11.04 6.56 11.50
N GLU A 46 10.98 5.88 10.35
CA GLU A 46 11.42 6.41 9.06
C GLU A 46 10.34 7.22 8.34
N ILE A 47 9.09 7.22 8.86
CA ILE A 47 8.00 8.05 8.33
C ILE A 47 8.31 9.52 8.63
N ASN A 48 8.81 10.21 7.60
CA ASN A 48 9.16 11.63 7.64
C ASN A 48 8.32 12.44 6.65
N GLU A 49 8.58 13.76 6.55
CA GLU A 49 7.85 14.67 5.66
C GLU A 49 7.95 14.27 4.18
N GLN A 50 9.07 13.68 3.74
CA GLN A 50 9.25 13.20 2.36
C GLN A 50 8.41 11.96 2.06
N VAL A 51 8.38 10.97 2.97
CA VAL A 51 7.50 9.80 2.83
C VAL A 51 6.03 10.21 2.80
N ALA A 52 5.63 11.13 3.68
CA ALA A 52 4.27 11.66 3.72
C ALA A 52 3.90 12.42 2.44
N LEU A 53 4.82 13.25 1.91
CA LEU A 53 4.64 13.95 0.64
C LEU A 53 4.52 12.95 -0.53
N GLY A 54 5.36 11.91 -0.56
CA GLY A 54 5.31 10.88 -1.60
C GLY A 54 3.97 10.15 -1.61
N LYS A 55 3.43 9.85 -0.43
CA LYS A 55 2.08 9.30 -0.28
C LYS A 55 1.01 10.29 -0.80
N GLU A 56 1.13 11.58 -0.53
CA GLU A 56 0.21 12.59 -1.07
C GLU A 56 0.29 12.66 -2.61
N VAL A 57 1.50 12.59 -3.19
CA VAL A 57 1.68 12.53 -4.65
C VAL A 57 1.02 11.26 -5.22
N TRP A 58 1.23 10.10 -4.60
CA TRP A 58 0.58 8.83 -4.96
C TRP A 58 -0.95 8.94 -5.02
N GLU A 59 -1.55 9.57 -4.01
CA GLU A 59 -2.99 9.74 -3.88
C GLU A 59 -3.53 10.78 -4.87
N ARG A 60 -2.90 11.96 -4.96
CA ARG A 60 -3.32 13.06 -5.82
C ARG A 60 -3.35 12.66 -7.29
N HIS A 61 -2.41 11.83 -7.73
CA HIS A 61 -2.33 11.33 -9.12
C HIS A 61 -3.01 9.98 -9.33
N SER A 62 -3.67 9.44 -8.29
CA SER A 62 -4.47 8.22 -8.37
C SER A 62 -3.70 7.02 -8.95
N CYS A 63 -2.42 6.87 -8.59
CA CYS A 63 -1.56 5.79 -9.09
C CYS A 63 -2.19 4.41 -8.87
N ILE A 64 -2.87 4.23 -7.74
CA ILE A 64 -3.61 3.02 -7.34
C ILE A 64 -4.73 2.60 -8.30
N ASN A 65 -5.22 3.51 -9.17
CA ASN A 65 -6.24 3.15 -10.17
C ASN A 65 -5.65 2.47 -11.40
N CYS A 66 -4.32 2.38 -11.51
CA CYS A 66 -3.65 1.55 -12.52
C CYS A 66 -2.78 0.45 -11.88
N HIS A 67 -2.10 0.77 -10.79
CA HIS A 67 -1.16 -0.10 -10.10
C HIS A 67 -1.78 -0.72 -8.85
N THR A 68 -1.15 -1.78 -8.35
CA THR A 68 -1.32 -2.23 -6.97
C THR A 68 -0.16 -1.70 -6.10
N LEU A 69 -0.44 -1.54 -4.81
CA LEU A 69 0.53 -1.28 -3.76
C LEU A 69 0.23 -2.25 -2.63
N LEU A 70 1.19 -3.11 -2.29
CA LEU A 70 1.00 -4.24 -1.36
C LEU A 70 -0.16 -5.16 -1.80
N GLY A 71 -0.34 -5.33 -3.12
CA GLY A 71 -1.37 -6.19 -3.71
C GLY A 71 -2.77 -5.58 -3.77
N GLU A 72 -2.95 -4.35 -3.26
CA GLU A 72 -4.22 -3.63 -3.26
C GLU A 72 -4.21 -2.51 -4.31
N GLY A 73 -5.26 -2.43 -5.14
CA GLY A 73 -5.41 -1.40 -6.17
C GLY A 73 -6.02 -1.95 -7.44
N ALA A 74 -5.50 -1.51 -8.60
CA ALA A 74 -5.94 -1.94 -9.91
C ALA A 74 -4.92 -2.85 -10.61
N TYR A 75 -5.39 -3.62 -11.59
CA TYR A 75 -4.60 -4.68 -12.24
C TYR A 75 -4.16 -4.31 -13.66
N PHE A 76 -4.01 -3.00 -13.93
CA PHE A 76 -3.64 -2.50 -15.25
C PHE A 76 -2.12 -2.35 -15.42
N ALA A 77 -1.40 -2.09 -14.35
CA ALA A 77 0.04 -1.89 -14.33
C ALA A 77 0.68 -2.68 -13.17
N PRO A 78 2.01 -2.84 -13.14
CA PRO A 78 2.69 -3.70 -12.16
C PRO A 78 2.47 -3.26 -10.70
N GLU A 79 2.67 -4.21 -9.78
CA GLU A 79 2.83 -3.94 -8.34
C GLU A 79 4.00 -2.99 -8.06
N LEU A 80 3.81 -2.05 -7.14
CA LEU A 80 4.81 -1.03 -6.81
C LEU A 80 5.37 -1.10 -5.39
N GLY A 81 4.82 -1.95 -4.52
CA GLY A 81 5.29 -2.13 -3.14
C GLY A 81 6.73 -2.64 -3.06
N ASN A 82 7.17 -3.42 -4.05
CA ASN A 82 8.55 -3.90 -4.16
C ASN A 82 9.35 -3.23 -5.31
N VAL A 83 8.88 -2.11 -5.87
CA VAL A 83 9.55 -1.49 -7.04
C VAL A 83 10.94 -0.98 -6.70
N TRP A 84 11.17 -0.56 -5.45
CA TRP A 84 12.47 -0.13 -4.96
C TRP A 84 13.50 -1.26 -5.06
N ALA A 85 13.22 -2.42 -4.45
CA ALA A 85 14.09 -3.60 -4.55
C ALA A 85 14.24 -4.08 -6.00
N ARG A 86 13.14 -4.13 -6.78
CA ARG A 86 13.17 -4.58 -8.19
C ARG A 86 14.04 -3.71 -9.10
N ARG A 87 14.34 -2.47 -8.69
CA ARG A 87 15.23 -1.55 -9.42
C ARG A 87 16.63 -1.47 -8.83
N GLY A 88 16.99 -2.40 -7.95
CA GLY A 88 18.32 -2.52 -7.36
C GLY A 88 18.54 -1.57 -6.18
N GLY A 89 17.48 -1.14 -5.50
CA GLY A 89 17.59 -0.17 -4.41
C GLY A 89 18.36 -0.67 -3.18
N GLU A 90 18.56 -1.98 -3.04
CA GLU A 90 19.40 -2.57 -2.00
C GLU A 90 20.89 -2.51 -2.36
N GLU A 91 21.23 -2.65 -3.64
CA GLU A 91 22.62 -2.64 -4.14
C GLU A 91 23.12 -1.25 -4.56
N ASP A 92 22.25 -0.45 -5.17
CA ASP A 92 22.52 0.87 -5.73
C ASP A 92 21.31 1.79 -5.55
N ALA A 93 21.21 2.38 -4.35
CA ALA A 93 20.12 3.29 -3.99
C ALA A 93 20.04 4.53 -4.91
N GLU A 94 21.17 5.07 -5.35
CA GLU A 94 21.20 6.24 -6.24
C GLU A 94 20.68 5.86 -7.63
N GLY A 95 21.15 4.73 -8.18
CA GLY A 95 20.68 4.20 -9.46
C GLY A 95 19.19 3.85 -9.45
N ALA A 96 18.67 3.26 -8.38
CA ALA A 96 17.24 2.95 -8.25
C ALA A 96 16.38 4.23 -8.17
N ALA A 97 16.84 5.22 -7.41
CA ALA A 97 16.18 6.53 -7.32
C ALA A 97 16.12 7.19 -8.70
N ASP A 98 17.26 7.32 -9.39
CA ASP A 98 17.33 7.91 -10.72
C ASP A 98 16.46 7.16 -11.73
N TYR A 99 16.46 5.82 -11.68
CA TYR A 99 15.59 5.01 -12.53
C TYR A 99 14.11 5.38 -12.35
N ILE A 100 13.63 5.46 -11.11
CA ILE A 100 12.22 5.75 -10.82
C ILE A 100 11.85 7.16 -11.32
N LYS A 101 12.71 8.15 -11.06
CA LYS A 101 12.47 9.54 -11.49
C LYS A 101 12.47 9.68 -13.01
N GLU A 102 13.45 9.10 -13.69
CA GLU A 102 13.54 9.13 -15.15
C GLU A 102 12.43 8.29 -15.80
N TRP A 103 12.00 7.19 -15.18
CA TRP A 103 10.84 6.44 -15.62
C TRP A 103 9.59 7.34 -15.65
N MET A 104 9.30 8.06 -14.57
CA MET A 104 8.19 9.00 -14.48
C MET A 104 8.26 10.08 -15.56
N LYS A 105 9.44 10.71 -15.75
CA LYS A 105 9.69 11.74 -16.76
C LYS A 105 9.53 11.24 -18.20
N SER A 106 9.84 9.96 -18.44
CA SER A 106 9.78 9.33 -19.77
C SER A 106 8.38 8.91 -20.22
N GLN A 107 7.38 8.98 -19.33
CA GLN A 107 6.00 8.65 -19.68
C GLN A 107 5.31 9.83 -20.40
N PRO A 108 4.31 9.56 -21.28
CA PRO A 108 3.96 8.27 -21.85
C PRO A 108 4.99 7.80 -22.89
N THR A 109 5.19 6.49 -22.99
CA THR A 109 6.13 5.90 -23.97
C THR A 109 5.73 6.10 -25.44
N GLY A 110 4.43 6.25 -25.74
CA GLY A 110 3.91 6.36 -27.10
C GLY A 110 3.99 5.09 -27.95
N ILE A 111 4.47 3.98 -27.39
CA ILE A 111 4.64 2.70 -28.11
C ILE A 111 3.26 2.12 -28.48
N GLU A 112 3.04 1.87 -29.77
CA GLU A 112 1.81 1.28 -30.29
C GLU A 112 1.50 -0.07 -29.64
N GLY A 113 0.27 -0.26 -29.17
CA GLY A 113 -0.19 -1.49 -28.52
C GLY A 113 0.27 -1.68 -27.07
N ARG A 114 1.13 -0.81 -26.52
CA ARG A 114 1.57 -0.86 -25.12
C ARG A 114 0.63 -0.03 -24.23
N ARG A 115 0.30 -0.53 -23.04
CA ARG A 115 -0.37 0.25 -21.98
C ARG A 115 0.45 1.51 -21.66
N GLN A 116 -0.21 2.65 -21.50
CA GLN A 116 0.45 3.94 -21.29
C GLN A 116 0.19 4.44 -19.88
N MET A 117 1.26 4.92 -19.24
CA MET A 117 1.19 5.72 -18.03
C MET A 117 1.20 7.21 -18.44
N PRO A 118 0.39 8.09 -17.83
CA PRO A 118 0.43 9.53 -18.11
C PRO A 118 1.75 10.17 -17.69
N ASN A 119 2.05 11.34 -18.25
CA ASN A 119 2.98 12.27 -17.63
C ASN A 119 2.20 13.12 -16.61
N PHE A 120 2.76 13.32 -15.42
CA PHE A 120 2.14 14.07 -14.33
C PHE A 120 2.80 15.43 -14.09
N ASP A 121 3.83 15.78 -14.87
CA ASP A 121 4.61 17.03 -14.76
C ASP A 121 5.09 17.30 -13.31
N LEU A 122 5.55 16.25 -12.63
CA LEU A 122 6.06 16.34 -11.26
C LEU A 122 7.36 17.14 -11.20
N ASN A 123 7.51 17.93 -10.14
CA ASN A 123 8.78 18.59 -9.86
C ASN A 123 9.77 17.64 -9.15
N GLU A 124 11.04 18.04 -9.01
CA GLU A 124 12.07 17.18 -8.40
C GLU A 124 11.78 16.80 -6.95
N GLU A 125 11.18 17.70 -6.15
CA GLU A 125 10.81 17.39 -4.76
C GLU A 125 9.71 16.32 -4.70
N GLU A 126 8.70 16.39 -5.56
CA GLU A 126 7.64 15.37 -5.66
C GLU A 126 8.18 14.02 -6.15
N LEU A 127 9.17 14.06 -7.05
CA LEU A 127 9.85 12.86 -7.56
C LEU A 127 10.72 12.20 -6.49
N ASP A 128 11.48 12.98 -5.74
CA ASP A 128 12.26 12.51 -4.58
C ASP A 128 11.35 11.90 -3.53
N ALA A 129 10.24 12.59 -3.21
CA ALA A 129 9.27 12.13 -2.24
C ALA A 129 8.62 10.79 -2.65
N LEU A 130 8.28 10.59 -3.93
CA LEU A 130 7.78 9.31 -4.42
C LEU A 130 8.80 8.17 -4.26
N VAL A 131 10.08 8.45 -4.52
CA VAL A 131 11.16 7.46 -4.31
C VAL A 131 11.24 7.07 -2.84
N GLU A 132 11.27 8.05 -1.93
CA GLU A 132 11.32 7.77 -0.48
C GLU A 132 10.08 7.01 -0.01
N PHE A 133 8.90 7.33 -0.55
CA PHE A 133 7.67 6.59 -0.25
C PHE A 133 7.74 5.12 -0.72
N PHE A 134 8.23 4.85 -1.93
CA PHE A 134 8.38 3.47 -2.42
C PHE A 134 9.46 2.70 -1.67
N LYS A 135 10.56 3.36 -1.31
CA LYS A 135 11.62 2.78 -0.47
C LYS A 135 11.09 2.40 0.91
N TRP A 136 10.38 3.31 1.58
CA TRP A 136 9.75 3.03 2.87
C TRP A 136 8.72 1.89 2.77
N THR A 137 7.87 1.91 1.72
CA THR A 137 6.86 0.87 1.50
C THR A 137 7.49 -0.51 1.32
N ASN A 138 8.62 -0.59 0.61
CA ASN A 138 9.38 -1.83 0.40
C ASN A 138 9.97 -2.38 1.71
N GLY A 139 10.17 -1.54 2.73
CA GLY A 139 10.71 -1.96 4.02
C GLY A 139 9.69 -2.53 5.01
N ILE A 140 8.39 -2.43 4.72
CA ILE A 140 7.33 -2.92 5.63
C ILE A 140 7.39 -4.46 5.72
N ASP A 141 7.35 -5.01 6.93
CA ASP A 141 7.14 -6.44 7.16
C ASP A 141 5.72 -6.83 6.71
N THR A 142 5.67 -7.43 5.53
CA THR A 142 4.45 -7.85 4.85
C THR A 142 4.29 -9.37 4.87
N GLN A 143 4.95 -10.06 5.81
CA GLN A 143 4.84 -11.51 6.01
C GLN A 143 5.25 -12.30 4.76
N ASP A 144 6.44 -12.00 4.23
CA ASP A 144 7.03 -12.61 3.04
C ASP A 144 6.22 -12.43 1.73
N TRP A 145 5.36 -11.41 1.68
CA TRP A 145 4.73 -10.97 0.45
C TRP A 145 5.59 -9.87 -0.22
N PRO A 146 5.71 -9.81 -1.56
CA PRO A 146 5.23 -10.76 -2.56
C PRO A 146 6.09 -12.03 -2.63
N PRO A 147 5.60 -13.11 -3.27
CA PRO A 147 6.33 -14.38 -3.34
C PRO A 147 7.62 -14.34 -4.17
N ASN A 148 7.85 -13.28 -4.97
CA ASN A 148 9.06 -13.05 -5.76
C ASN A 148 9.15 -11.59 -6.23
N ASP A 149 10.24 -11.24 -6.89
CA ASP A 149 10.56 -9.87 -7.32
C ASP A 149 9.59 -9.29 -8.36
N GLU A 150 8.77 -10.10 -9.03
CA GLU A 150 7.82 -9.62 -10.03
C GLU A 150 6.55 -8.98 -9.42
N GLY A 151 6.38 -9.06 -8.10
CA GLY A 151 5.22 -8.51 -7.38
C GLY A 151 3.97 -9.35 -7.59
#